data_AF-A0A1G2HRZ8-F1
#
_entry.id   AF-A0A1G2HRZ8-F1
#
_cell.length_a   1.000
_cell.length_b   1.000
_cell.length_c   1.000
_cell.angle_alpha   90.00
_cell.angle_beta   90.00
_cell.angle_gamma   90.00
#
_symmetry.space_group_name_H-M   'P 1'
#
loop_
_entity.id
_entity.type
_entity.pdbx_description
1 polymer ?
#
loop_
_entity_poly.entity_id
_entity_poly.type
_entity_poly.pdbx_seq_one_letter_code
_entity_poly.pdbx_strand_id
1 'polypeptide(L)'
;MGLSLLAVQGNLHECFGTISRGGLFGSHEVSNFMGFFSRKITTDKITESLSGFFDASYGALVFDIKNIDKQILISREQDREIMIVSMFAVVRAVFTIFGDTPITKNIIGGIQYKIFNQYFRDPAEKDQFGNLFWERSNEYSKILSPENKDLDIQFGQIFCSHFFGKEEDGSHLAIMMLVGGLFINTMVEVKKFLNEITSKFTII
;
A
#
# COMPACT_ATOMS: atom_id res chain seq x y z
N MET A 1 -26.06 -23.71 27.83
CA MET A 1 -27.28 -23.17 27.16
C MET A 1 -26.76 -22.28 26.04
N GLY A 2 -26.73 -22.63 24.76
CA GLY A 2 -27.59 -23.53 24.00
C GLY A 2 -28.39 -22.70 22.99
N LEU A 3 -27.81 -22.54 21.79
CA LEU A 3 -28.44 -22.30 20.47
C LEU A 3 -29.19 -20.95 20.26
N SER A 4 -29.23 -20.29 19.09
CA SER A 4 -28.63 -20.46 17.75
C SER A 4 -29.21 -19.38 16.80
N LEU A 5 -28.45 -18.94 15.79
CA LEU A 5 -28.79 -18.72 14.35
C LEU A 5 -27.89 -17.60 13.78
N LEU A 6 -26.86 -17.88 12.96
CA LEU A 6 -26.87 -18.21 11.52
C LEU A 6 -27.03 -16.99 10.59
N ALA A 7 -26.13 -16.93 9.59
CA ALA A 7 -25.77 -15.87 8.64
C ALA A 7 -24.77 -14.86 9.24
N VAL A 8 -23.45 -14.94 9.00
CA VAL A 8 -22.79 -15.00 7.70
C VAL A 8 -21.48 -15.81 7.85
N GLN A 9 -21.52 -17.06 7.39
CA GLN A 9 -20.33 -17.80 6.94
C GLN A 9 -20.37 -17.78 5.41
N GLY A 10 -19.28 -17.38 4.80
CA GLY A 10 -19.09 -17.48 3.35
C GLY A 10 -17.83 -16.75 2.90
N ASN A 11 -16.76 -17.53 2.73
CA ASN A 11 -15.53 -17.19 1.99
C ASN A 11 -14.53 -16.25 2.66
N LEU A 12 -13.65 -16.83 3.49
CA LEU A 12 -12.25 -16.38 3.61
C LEU A 12 -11.29 -17.54 3.95
N HIS A 13 -11.70 -18.77 3.62
CA HIS A 13 -10.89 -19.97 3.77
C HIS A 13 -10.70 -20.59 2.40
N GLU A 14 -9.65 -20.15 1.69
CA GLU A 14 -8.92 -20.89 0.65
C GLU A 14 -8.01 -19.90 -0.08
N CYS A 15 -6.76 -19.82 0.36
CA CYS A 15 -5.63 -19.52 -0.54
C CYS A 15 -4.32 -19.99 0.11
N PHE A 16 -4.10 -21.29 -0.07
CA PHE A 16 -2.82 -21.96 -0.29
C PHE A 16 -1.86 -22.20 0.88
N GLY A 17 -1.97 -23.43 1.39
CA GLY A 17 -0.83 -24.24 1.79
C GLY A 17 -0.86 -25.61 1.09
N THR A 18 0.33 -26.03 0.66
CA THR A 18 0.84 -27.41 0.49
C THR A 18 0.84 -28.10 -0.88
N ILE A 19 2.02 -28.66 -1.18
CA ILE A 19 2.53 -29.34 -2.36
C ILE A 19 2.40 -30.89 -2.21
N SER A 20 2.11 -31.55 -3.35
CA SER A 20 2.43 -32.94 -3.77
C SER A 20 1.67 -34.17 -3.21
N ARG A 21 1.01 -34.95 -4.09
CA ARG A 21 1.55 -36.19 -4.72
C ARG A 21 0.50 -36.96 -5.54
N GLY A 22 0.84 -37.28 -6.80
CA GLY A 22 0.67 -38.61 -7.42
C GLY A 22 -0.65 -39.00 -8.11
N GLY A 23 -0.55 -39.27 -9.44
CA GLY A 23 -1.12 -40.51 -10.02
C GLY A 23 -2.16 -40.42 -11.16
N LEU A 24 -1.67 -40.55 -12.40
CA LEU A 24 -2.22 -41.32 -13.55
C LEU A 24 -3.71 -41.19 -13.98
N PHE A 25 -3.94 -40.64 -15.19
CA PHE A 25 -4.39 -41.33 -16.43
C PHE A 25 -4.88 -40.31 -17.50
N GLY A 26 -4.55 -40.56 -18.78
CA GLY A 26 -5.46 -40.28 -19.90
C GLY A 26 -5.23 -39.03 -20.75
N SER A 27 -4.40 -39.19 -21.78
CA SER A 27 -4.35 -38.50 -23.09
C SER A 27 -5.46 -37.49 -23.47
N HIS A 28 -5.03 -36.27 -23.81
CA HIS A 28 -5.24 -35.69 -25.14
C HIS A 28 -4.26 -34.52 -25.35
N GLU A 29 -3.40 -34.65 -26.38
CA GLU A 29 -2.72 -33.52 -26.97
C GLU A 29 -3.76 -32.52 -27.51
N VAL A 30 -3.73 -31.30 -27.00
CA VAL A 30 -4.01 -30.12 -27.81
C VAL A 30 -2.85 -29.16 -27.58
N SER A 31 -1.96 -29.17 -28.55
CA SER A 31 -0.97 -28.12 -28.75
C SER A 31 -1.67 -26.77 -28.80
N ASN A 32 -1.44 -25.91 -27.81
CA ASN A 32 -1.54 -24.47 -27.97
C ASN A 32 -0.26 -23.84 -27.42
N PHE A 33 0.80 -24.03 -28.19
CA PHE A 33 2.02 -23.24 -28.19
C PHE A 33 1.68 -21.83 -28.72
N MET A 34 0.77 -21.11 -28.06
CA MET A 34 0.61 -19.68 -28.30
C MET A 34 1.76 -19.00 -27.57
N GLY A 35 2.82 -18.72 -28.33
CA GLY A 35 3.97 -17.94 -27.87
C GLY A 35 3.49 -16.67 -27.17
N PHE A 36 3.73 -16.60 -25.87
CA PHE A 36 3.40 -15.47 -25.00
C PHE A 36 4.29 -14.29 -25.40
N PHE A 37 3.89 -13.55 -26.44
CA PHE A 37 4.38 -12.19 -26.65
C PHE A 37 3.78 -11.32 -25.55
N SER A 38 4.36 -11.39 -24.35
CA SER A 38 4.04 -10.43 -23.29
C SER A 38 4.34 -9.03 -23.83
N ARG A 39 3.33 -8.15 -23.77
CA ARG A 39 3.49 -6.76 -24.18
C ARG A 39 4.57 -6.14 -23.30
N LYS A 40 5.36 -5.20 -23.83
CA LYS A 40 6.41 -4.54 -23.03
C LYS A 40 5.83 -3.33 -22.31
N ILE A 41 6.19 -3.13 -21.04
CA ILE A 41 5.89 -1.94 -20.27
C ILE A 41 7.16 -1.43 -19.60
N THR A 42 7.36 -0.11 -19.58
CA THR A 42 8.52 0.50 -18.93
C THR A 42 8.24 0.77 -17.45
N THR A 43 9.30 0.78 -16.65
CA THR A 43 9.22 1.22 -15.24
C THR A 43 8.67 2.65 -15.12
N ASP A 44 8.90 3.53 -16.10
CA ASP A 44 8.37 4.90 -16.11
C ASP A 44 6.83 4.94 -16.19
N LYS A 45 6.22 4.08 -17.01
CA LYS A 45 4.75 4.00 -17.13
C LYS A 45 4.11 3.42 -15.88
N ILE A 46 4.78 2.43 -15.27
CA ILE A 46 4.36 1.89 -13.96
C ILE A 46 4.45 3.01 -12.91
N THR A 47 5.57 3.72 -12.86
CA THR A 47 5.81 4.85 -11.95
C THR A 47 4.74 5.95 -12.08
N GLU A 48 4.36 6.31 -13.30
CA GLU A 48 3.27 7.27 -13.55
C GLU A 48 1.93 6.79 -12.97
N SER A 49 1.56 5.53 -13.23
CA SER A 49 0.32 4.95 -12.70
C SER A 49 0.33 4.92 -11.17
N LEU A 50 1.45 4.54 -10.56
CA LEU A 50 1.63 4.48 -9.12
C LEU A 50 1.64 5.88 -8.46
N SER A 51 2.11 6.91 -9.16
CA SER A 51 1.98 8.30 -8.70
C SER A 51 0.51 8.72 -8.62
N GLY A 52 -0.33 8.25 -9.56
CA GLY A 52 -1.78 8.45 -9.51
C GLY A 52 -2.44 7.78 -8.30
N PHE A 53 -1.99 6.58 -7.91
CA PHE A 53 -2.45 5.95 -6.66
C PHE A 53 -2.05 6.74 -5.42
N PHE A 54 -0.84 7.29 -5.40
CA PHE A 54 -0.41 8.20 -4.35
C PHE A 54 -1.31 9.44 -4.27
N ASP A 55 -1.52 10.15 -5.38
CA ASP A 55 -2.32 11.39 -5.39
C ASP A 55 -3.76 11.14 -4.96
N ALA A 56 -4.36 10.02 -5.40
CA ALA A 56 -5.71 9.62 -4.99
C ALA A 56 -5.79 9.31 -3.49
N SER A 57 -4.83 8.54 -2.96
CA SER A 57 -4.75 8.19 -1.54
C SER A 57 -4.52 9.43 -0.66
N TYR A 58 -3.60 10.30 -1.06
CA TYR A 58 -3.28 11.54 -0.36
C TYR A 58 -4.49 12.50 -0.35
N GLY A 59 -5.10 12.73 -1.51
CA GLY A 59 -6.28 13.58 -1.63
C GLY A 59 -7.47 13.09 -0.82
N ALA A 60 -7.71 11.77 -0.80
CA ALA A 60 -8.76 11.16 0.01
C ALA A 60 -8.51 11.37 1.52
N LEU A 61 -7.30 11.11 2.01
CA LEU A 61 -6.97 11.34 3.42
C LEU A 61 -7.14 12.80 3.83
N VAL A 62 -6.63 13.74 3.03
CA VAL A 62 -6.79 15.18 3.31
C VAL A 62 -8.26 15.58 3.39
N PHE A 63 -9.08 15.08 2.47
CA PHE A 63 -10.51 15.36 2.43
C PHE A 63 -11.25 14.74 3.63
N ASP A 64 -11.01 13.46 3.91
CA ASP A 64 -11.72 12.72 4.95
C ASP A 64 -11.34 13.17 6.36
N ILE A 65 -10.08 13.49 6.61
CA ILE A 65 -9.65 14.07 7.91
C ILE A 65 -10.39 15.39 8.17
N LYS A 66 -10.49 16.26 7.16
CA LYS A 66 -11.23 17.54 7.28
C LYS A 66 -12.74 17.34 7.43
N ASN A 67 -13.30 16.23 6.93
CA ASN A 67 -14.72 15.94 7.10
C ASN A 67 -15.04 15.40 8.50
N ILE A 68 -14.14 14.59 9.07
CA ILE A 68 -14.25 14.08 10.43
C ILE A 68 -14.08 15.24 11.43
N ASP A 69 -13.04 16.05 11.25
CA ASP A 69 -12.81 17.25 12.05
C ASP A 69 -12.88 18.51 11.16
N LYS A 70 -14.06 19.10 11.10
CA LYS A 70 -14.32 20.30 10.28
C LYS A 70 -13.55 21.54 10.71
N GLN A 71 -12.98 21.54 11.93
CA GLN A 71 -12.22 22.66 12.46
C GLN A 71 -10.70 22.45 12.32
N ILE A 72 -10.26 21.27 11.88
CA ILE A 72 -8.84 20.99 11.78
C ILE A 72 -8.17 21.83 10.69
N LEU A 73 -7.16 22.58 11.10
CA LEU A 73 -6.23 23.23 10.20
C LEU A 73 -5.00 22.34 10.07
N ILE A 74 -4.91 21.63 8.94
CA ILE A 74 -3.77 20.75 8.65
C ILE A 74 -2.52 21.62 8.50
N SER A 75 -1.61 21.49 9.45
CA SER A 75 -0.31 22.14 9.43
C SER A 75 0.59 21.54 8.35
N ARG A 76 1.72 22.20 8.08
CA ARG A 76 2.72 21.67 7.15
C ARG A 76 3.31 20.33 7.60
N GLU A 77 3.48 20.14 8.90
CA GLU A 77 4.02 18.89 9.46
C GLU A 77 3.00 17.76 9.36
N GLN A 78 1.73 18.08 9.66
CA GLN A 78 0.61 17.16 9.49
C GLN A 78 0.41 16.72 8.04
N ASP A 79 0.55 17.65 7.09
CA ASP A 79 0.48 17.34 5.66
C ASP A 79 1.58 16.34 5.24
N ARG A 80 2.80 16.50 5.77
CA ARG A 80 3.90 15.55 5.54
C ARG A 80 3.57 14.16 6.06
N GLU A 81 2.96 14.04 7.24
CA GLU A 81 2.55 12.73 7.77
C GLU A 81 1.50 12.05 6.85
N ILE A 82 0.55 12.80 6.28
CA ILE A 82 -0.43 12.26 5.31
C ILE A 82 0.26 11.78 4.03
N MET A 83 1.22 12.57 3.52
CA MET A 83 2.02 12.18 2.35
C MET A 83 2.80 10.89 2.62
N ILE A 84 3.41 10.77 3.80
CA ILE A 84 4.21 9.59 4.19
C ILE A 84 3.35 8.33 4.15
N VAL A 85 2.16 8.34 4.75
CA VAL A 85 1.27 7.17 4.75
C VAL A 85 0.89 6.76 3.34
N SER A 86 0.48 7.73 2.52
CA SER A 86 0.05 7.48 1.13
C SER A 86 1.18 6.91 0.29
N MET A 87 2.37 7.48 0.43
CA MET A 87 3.55 7.05 -0.30
C MET A 87 4.07 5.69 0.19
N PHE A 88 4.02 5.44 1.51
CA PHE A 88 4.45 4.17 2.09
C PHE A 88 3.57 3.01 1.66
N ALA A 89 2.25 3.19 1.55
CA ALA A 89 1.33 2.16 1.03
C ALA A 89 1.73 1.70 -0.38
N VAL A 90 2.02 2.66 -1.27
CA VAL A 90 2.45 2.38 -2.65
C VAL A 90 3.81 1.68 -2.66
N VAL A 91 4.80 2.23 -1.95
CA VAL A 91 6.16 1.65 -1.87
C VAL A 91 6.13 0.23 -1.33
N ARG A 92 5.35 -0.02 -0.29
CA ARG A 92 5.22 -1.35 0.32
C ARG A 92 4.60 -2.37 -0.64
N ALA A 93 3.59 -1.96 -1.41
CA ALA A 93 3.00 -2.81 -2.42
C ALA A 93 3.99 -3.17 -3.55
N VAL A 94 4.81 -2.20 -4.01
CA VAL A 94 5.89 -2.45 -4.99
C VAL A 94 6.89 -3.47 -4.45
N PHE A 95 7.38 -3.29 -3.22
CA PHE A 95 8.27 -4.26 -2.58
C PHE A 95 7.64 -5.65 -2.45
N THR A 96 6.34 -5.72 -2.16
CA THR A 96 5.63 -6.99 -2.00
C THR A 96 5.56 -7.78 -3.31
N ILE A 97 5.46 -7.09 -4.45
CA ILE A 97 5.38 -7.75 -5.77
C ILE A 97 6.76 -8.08 -6.34
N PHE A 98 7.69 -7.13 -6.26
CA PHE A 98 8.96 -7.22 -6.98
C PHE A 98 10.15 -7.59 -6.10
N GLY A 99 9.98 -7.68 -4.78
CA GLY A 99 11.08 -7.91 -3.84
C GLY A 99 12.13 -6.79 -3.83
N ASP A 100 13.32 -7.05 -3.30
CA ASP A 100 14.47 -6.14 -3.43
C ASP A 100 15.22 -6.41 -4.74
N THR A 101 14.75 -5.79 -5.83
CA THR A 101 15.33 -5.93 -7.17
C THR A 101 15.67 -4.57 -7.78
N PRO A 102 16.50 -4.52 -8.84
CA PRO A 102 16.75 -3.28 -9.58
C PRO A 102 15.46 -2.64 -10.11
N ILE A 103 14.47 -3.43 -10.52
CA ILE A 103 13.14 -2.94 -10.96
C ILE A 103 12.45 -2.18 -9.83
N THR A 104 12.43 -2.75 -8.63
CA THR A 104 11.88 -2.11 -7.42
C THR A 104 12.55 -0.76 -7.16
N LYS A 105 13.88 -0.70 -7.21
CA LYS A 105 14.65 0.53 -6.98
C LYS A 105 14.35 1.60 -8.03
N ASN A 106 14.23 1.21 -9.30
CA ASN A 106 13.88 2.13 -10.38
C ASN A 106 12.46 2.70 -10.21
N ILE A 107 11.49 1.85 -9.89
CA ILE A 107 10.10 2.28 -9.68
C ILE A 107 9.99 3.20 -8.45
N ILE A 108 10.54 2.79 -7.30
CA ILE A 108 10.50 3.58 -6.06
C ILE A 108 11.24 4.92 -6.24
N GLY A 109 12.43 4.90 -6.85
CA GLY A 109 13.20 6.11 -7.14
C GLY A 109 12.43 7.05 -8.06
N GLY A 110 11.72 6.52 -9.05
CA GLY A 110 10.84 7.30 -9.93
C GLY A 110 9.65 7.93 -9.20
N ILE A 111 8.98 7.19 -8.32
CA ILE A 111 7.86 7.69 -7.50
C ILE A 111 8.37 8.80 -6.57
N GLN A 112 9.47 8.54 -5.85
CA GLN A 112 10.14 9.51 -4.99
C GLN A 112 10.47 10.79 -5.74
N TYR A 113 11.11 10.67 -6.90
CA TYR A 113 11.47 11.82 -7.73
C TYR A 113 10.24 12.63 -8.13
N LYS A 114 9.16 11.98 -8.59
CA LYS A 114 7.92 12.67 -9.00
C LYS A 114 7.27 13.41 -7.84
N ILE A 115 7.03 12.71 -6.72
CA ILE A 115 6.40 13.31 -5.54
C ILE A 115 7.27 14.44 -4.99
N PHE A 116 8.58 14.23 -4.86
CA PHE A 116 9.44 15.24 -4.23
C PHE A 116 9.49 16.52 -5.05
N ASN A 117 9.51 16.42 -6.38
CA ASN A 117 9.51 17.59 -7.25
C ASN A 117 8.13 18.27 -7.37
N GLN A 118 7.05 17.53 -7.15
CA GLN A 118 5.70 18.09 -7.16
C GLN A 118 5.41 18.90 -5.90
N TYR A 119 5.80 18.40 -4.73
CA TYR A 119 5.40 18.98 -3.44
C TYR A 119 6.49 19.84 -2.77
N PHE A 120 7.76 19.65 -3.12
CA PHE A 120 8.87 20.39 -2.52
C PHE A 120 9.68 21.09 -3.60
N ARG A 121 9.90 22.39 -3.42
CA ARG A 121 10.76 23.18 -4.33
C ARG A 121 12.17 23.32 -3.79
N ASP A 122 12.29 23.48 -2.48
CA ASP A 122 13.57 23.64 -1.80
C ASP A 122 14.29 22.29 -1.65
N PRO A 123 15.57 22.16 -2.06
CA PRO A 123 16.35 20.94 -1.90
C PRO A 123 16.49 20.50 -0.43
N ALA A 124 16.67 21.43 0.51
CA ALA A 124 16.82 21.06 1.92
C ALA A 124 15.53 20.48 2.49
N GLU A 125 14.37 21.01 2.10
CA GLU A 125 13.07 20.42 2.44
C GLU A 125 12.85 19.02 1.84
N LYS A 126 13.34 18.77 0.61
CA LYS A 126 13.30 17.42 0.01
C LYS A 126 14.11 16.42 0.84
N ASP A 127 15.31 16.80 1.25
CA ASP A 127 16.19 15.94 2.05
C ASP A 127 15.58 15.67 3.44
N GLN A 128 15.04 16.70 4.09
CA GLN A 128 14.34 16.57 5.37
C GLN A 128 13.14 15.62 5.27
N PHE A 129 12.30 15.81 4.24
CA PHE A 129 11.15 14.94 4.02
C PHE A 129 11.56 13.51 3.70
N GLY A 130 12.61 13.31 2.88
CA GLY A 130 13.15 12.00 2.56
C GLY A 130 13.63 11.24 3.80
N ASN A 131 14.34 11.92 4.70
CA ASN A 131 14.78 11.33 5.97
C ASN A 131 13.58 10.94 6.86
N LEU A 132 12.63 11.85 7.01
CA LEU A 132 11.40 11.61 7.79
C LEU A 132 10.59 10.43 7.22
N PHE A 133 10.45 10.38 5.89
CA PHE A 133 9.75 9.29 5.21
C PHE A 133 10.36 7.93 5.53
N TRP A 134 11.69 7.80 5.50
CA TRP A 134 12.35 6.54 5.81
C TRP A 134 12.28 6.18 7.30
N GLU A 135 12.41 7.17 8.19
CA GLU A 135 12.22 6.97 9.62
C GLU A 135 10.83 6.40 9.93
N ARG A 136 9.78 7.05 9.42
CA ARG A 136 8.39 6.61 9.57
C ARG A 136 8.13 5.26 8.91
N SER A 137 8.65 5.04 7.71
CA SER A 137 8.52 3.76 7.01
C SER A 137 9.12 2.60 7.82
N ASN A 138 10.26 2.81 8.47
CA ASN A 138 10.88 1.82 9.34
C ASN A 138 10.03 1.53 10.58
N GLU A 139 9.40 2.55 11.15
CA GLU A 139 8.47 2.41 12.28
C GLU A 139 7.23 1.60 11.88
N TYR A 140 6.53 2.01 10.82
CA TYR A 140 5.36 1.28 10.32
C TYR A 140 5.71 -0.16 9.91
N SER A 141 6.90 -0.40 9.37
CA SER A 141 7.32 -1.75 8.97
C SER A 141 7.37 -2.76 10.12
N LYS A 142 7.54 -2.31 11.37
CA LYS A 142 7.59 -3.18 12.55
C LYS A 142 6.25 -3.87 12.84
N ILE A 143 5.14 -3.26 12.43
CA ILE A 143 3.79 -3.78 12.65
C ILE A 143 3.22 -4.53 11.44
N LEU A 144 3.92 -4.51 10.29
CA LEU A 144 3.51 -5.18 9.04
C LEU A 144 3.80 -6.70 9.06
N SER A 145 3.25 -7.40 10.05
CA SER A 145 3.23 -8.85 10.11
C SER A 145 1.89 -9.40 9.60
N PRO A 146 1.88 -10.48 8.80
CA PRO A 146 0.64 -11.18 8.40
C PRO A 146 -0.20 -11.69 9.58
N GLU A 147 0.42 -11.90 10.74
CA GLU A 147 -0.24 -12.38 11.96
C GLU A 147 -0.86 -11.24 12.79
N ASN A 148 -0.56 -9.99 12.44
CA ASN A 148 -1.10 -8.82 13.14
C ASN A 148 -2.56 -8.58 12.73
N LYS A 149 -3.48 -9.03 13.59
CA LYS A 149 -4.93 -8.89 13.36
C LYS A 149 -5.44 -7.47 13.58
N ASP A 150 -4.68 -6.65 14.30
CA ASP A 150 -5.05 -5.27 14.67
C ASP A 150 -4.21 -4.24 13.88
N LEU A 151 -3.76 -4.63 12.67
CA LEU A 151 -2.85 -3.81 11.85
C LEU A 151 -3.42 -2.42 11.56
N ASP A 152 -4.69 -2.34 11.19
CA ASP A 152 -5.36 -1.06 10.89
C ASP A 152 -5.36 -0.13 12.11
N ILE A 153 -5.71 -0.65 13.29
CA ILE A 153 -5.75 0.11 14.54
C ILE A 153 -4.34 0.56 14.94
N GLN A 154 -3.36 -0.35 14.95
CA GLN A 154 -1.98 -0.02 15.33
C GLN A 154 -1.35 0.97 14.37
N PHE A 155 -1.59 0.81 13.07
CA PHE A 155 -1.10 1.74 12.05
C PHE A 155 -1.71 3.12 12.25
N GLY A 156 -3.03 3.19 12.44
CA GLY A 156 -3.75 4.42 12.72
C GLY A 156 -3.29 5.11 14.01
N GLN A 157 -2.95 4.33 15.04
CA GLN A 157 -2.43 4.84 16.32
C GLN A 157 -1.06 5.51 16.17
N ILE A 158 -0.12 4.86 15.46
CA ILE A 158 1.20 5.42 15.17
C ILE A 158 1.04 6.71 14.38
N PHE A 159 0.20 6.70 13.33
CA PHE A 159 -0.08 7.90 12.55
C PHE A 159 -0.62 9.05 13.41
N CYS A 160 -1.67 8.80 14.20
CA CYS A 160 -2.29 9.85 15.01
C CYS A 160 -1.30 10.41 16.04
N SER A 161 -0.43 9.56 16.59
CA SER A 161 0.58 10.01 17.54
C SER A 161 1.53 11.05 16.94
N HIS A 162 1.97 10.81 15.70
CA HIS A 162 2.82 11.76 14.97
C HIS A 162 2.04 12.98 14.45
N PHE A 163 0.85 12.75 13.93
CA PHE A 163 0.00 13.78 13.34
C PHE A 163 -0.49 14.81 14.37
N PHE A 164 -0.78 14.38 15.60
CA PHE A 164 -1.20 15.26 16.70
C PHE A 164 -0.05 15.66 17.63
N GLY A 165 1.15 15.12 17.44
CA GLY A 165 2.34 15.45 18.22
C GLY A 165 2.27 15.03 19.70
N LYS A 166 1.45 14.02 20.02
CA LYS A 166 1.27 13.47 21.37
C LYS A 166 0.94 11.99 21.28
N GLU A 167 1.23 11.21 22.31
CA GLU A 167 0.83 9.81 22.35
C GLU A 167 -0.70 9.68 22.24
N GLU A 168 -1.15 8.80 21.34
CA GLU A 168 -2.57 8.59 21.08
C GLU A 168 -3.22 7.74 22.19
N ASP A 169 -4.23 8.31 22.84
CA ASP A 169 -4.99 7.72 23.96
C ASP A 169 -6.39 7.20 23.56
N GLY A 170 -6.72 7.25 22.27
CA GLY A 170 -8.02 6.89 21.69
C GLY A 170 -8.92 8.10 21.42
N SER A 171 -8.49 9.32 21.74
CA SER A 171 -9.22 10.55 21.44
C SER A 171 -9.46 10.77 19.94
N HIS A 172 -8.66 10.15 19.06
CA HIS A 172 -8.80 10.28 17.61
C HIS A 172 -9.17 8.97 16.90
N LEU A 173 -9.91 8.07 17.58
CA LEU A 173 -10.28 6.75 17.05
C LEU A 173 -10.84 6.75 15.62
N ALA A 174 -11.68 7.73 15.26
CA ALA A 174 -12.23 7.83 13.91
C ALA A 174 -11.15 8.06 12.84
N ILE A 175 -10.17 8.91 13.13
CA ILE A 175 -9.04 9.19 12.23
C ILE A 175 -8.09 7.99 12.20
N MET A 176 -7.85 7.33 13.34
CA MET A 176 -7.06 6.10 13.40
C MET A 176 -7.62 5.03 12.46
N MET A 177 -8.91 4.71 12.58
CA MET A 177 -9.57 3.70 11.76
C MET A 177 -9.58 4.09 10.27
N LEU A 178 -9.85 5.35 9.97
CA LEU A 178 -9.80 5.88 8.60
C LEU A 178 -8.42 5.64 7.97
N VAL A 179 -7.36 6.07 8.65
CA VAL A 179 -5.99 6.04 8.11
C VAL A 179 -5.50 4.61 7.95
N GLY A 180 -5.71 3.76 8.96
CA GLY A 180 -5.36 2.34 8.89
C GLY A 180 -6.09 1.62 7.76
N GLY A 181 -7.41 1.83 7.66
CA GLY A 181 -8.22 1.23 6.59
C GLY A 181 -7.80 1.69 5.20
N LEU A 182 -7.56 3.00 5.03
CA LEU A 182 -7.14 3.56 3.74
C LEU A 182 -5.74 3.08 3.35
N PHE A 183 -4.79 2.99 4.30
CA PHE A 183 -3.48 2.40 4.06
C PHE A 183 -3.58 0.97 3.51
N ILE A 184 -4.37 0.11 4.17
CA ILE A 184 -4.56 -1.29 3.75
C ILE A 184 -5.21 -1.35 2.37
N ASN A 185 -6.28 -0.56 2.15
CA ASN A 185 -6.99 -0.54 0.87
C ASN A 185 -6.08 -0.10 -0.27
N THR A 186 -5.32 0.99 -0.10
CA THR A 186 -4.35 1.45 -1.10
C THR A 186 -3.31 0.38 -1.39
N MET A 187 -2.76 -0.27 -0.36
CA MET A 187 -1.78 -1.36 -0.54
C MET A 187 -2.38 -2.53 -1.34
N VAL A 188 -3.61 -2.94 -1.05
CA VAL A 188 -4.32 -4.02 -1.76
C VAL A 188 -4.57 -3.66 -3.22
N GLU A 189 -5.09 -2.45 -3.49
CA GLU A 189 -5.40 -2.02 -4.85
C GLU A 189 -4.15 -1.84 -5.71
N VAL A 190 -3.08 -1.26 -5.16
CA VAL A 190 -1.78 -1.18 -5.85
C VAL A 190 -1.23 -2.58 -6.13
N LYS A 191 -1.33 -3.50 -5.17
CA LYS A 191 -0.89 -4.89 -5.37
C LYS A 191 -1.68 -5.59 -6.49
N LYS A 192 -3.01 -5.41 -6.54
CA LYS A 192 -3.85 -5.93 -7.62
C LYS A 192 -3.43 -5.38 -8.98
N PHE A 193 -3.26 -4.06 -9.08
CA PHE A 193 -2.78 -3.40 -10.30
C PHE A 193 -1.43 -3.98 -10.75
N LEU A 194 -0.46 -4.09 -9.85
CA LEU A 194 0.86 -4.61 -10.18
C LEU A 194 0.85 -6.08 -10.57
N ASN A 195 0.05 -6.93 -9.90
CA ASN A 195 -0.17 -8.31 -10.31
C ASN A 195 -0.76 -8.43 -11.71
N GLU A 196 -1.71 -7.56 -12.06
CA GLU A 196 -2.27 -7.52 -13.41
C GLU A 196 -1.19 -7.16 -14.43
N ILE A 197 -0.35 -6.15 -14.13
CA ILE A 197 0.77 -5.77 -14.99
C ILE A 197 1.74 -6.95 -15.19
N THR A 198 2.18 -7.61 -14.12
CA THR A 198 3.13 -8.72 -14.22
C THR A 198 2.56 -9.96 -14.91
N SER A 199 1.24 -10.16 -14.87
CA SER A 199 0.58 -11.26 -15.58
C SER A 199 0.48 -11.05 -17.11
N LYS A 200 0.52 -9.79 -17.56
CA LYS A 200 0.25 -9.41 -18.97
C LYS A 200 1.47 -8.84 -19.70
N PHE A 201 2.45 -8.29 -18.97
CA PHE A 201 3.54 -7.53 -19.52
C PHE A 201 4.92 -8.02 -19.06
N THR A 202 5.90 -7.97 -19.95
CA THR A 202 7.32 -7.97 -19.55
C THR A 202 7.73 -6.55 -19.22
N ILE A 203 8.27 -6.38 -18.01
CA ILE A 203 8.80 -5.09 -17.57
C ILE A 203 10.20 -4.90 -18.14
N ILE A 204 10.41 -3.76 -18.81
CA ILE A 204 11.68 -3.37 -19.43
C ILE A 204 12.19 -2.03 -18.88
#